data_AF-A0A0F9GDA1-F1
#
_entry.id   AF-A0A0F9GDA1-F1
#
_cell.length_a   1.000
_cell.length_b   1.000
_cell.length_c   1.000
_cell.angle_alpha   90.00
_cell.angle_beta   90.00
_cell.angle_gamma   90.00
#
_symmetry.space_group_name_H-M   'P 1'
#
loop_
_entity.id
_entity.type
_entity.pdbx_description
1 polymer ?
#
loop_
_entity_poly.entity_id
_entity_poly.type
_entity_poly.pdbx_seq_one_letter_code
_entity_poly.pdbx_strand_id
1 'polypeptide(L)' 'MLVEYLAKELHEAGREAVERKKTVVASLGLKTPNKFLEWDDLTEEQKDGRRFIARRLLHIFKISLKKAQ' A
#
# COMPACT_ATOMS: atom_id res chain seq x y z
N MET A 1 -6.61 1.82 13.86
CA MET A 1 -7.63 2.02 12.80
C MET A 1 -7.09 2.83 11.62
N LEU A 2 -6.65 4.09 11.76
CA LEU A 2 -6.18 4.89 10.61
C LEU A 2 -4.96 4.30 9.86
N VAL A 3 -3.96 3.80 10.58
CA VAL A 3 -2.77 3.17 9.97
C VAL A 3 -3.16 1.96 9.13
N GLU A 4 -4.05 1.10 9.63
CA GLU A 4 -4.50 -0.10 8.93
C GLU A 4 -5.29 0.25 7.67
N TYR A 5 -6.20 1.22 7.80
CA TYR A 5 -6.97 1.75 6.68
C TYR A 5 -6.03 2.28 5.58
N LEU A 6 -5.10 3.16 5.94
CA LEU A 6 -4.15 3.70 4.97
C LEU A 6 -3.24 2.62 4.37
N ALA A 7 -2.82 1.63 5.16
CA ALA A 7 -2.01 0.52 4.66
C ALA A 7 -2.77 -0.31 3.60
N LYS A 8 -4.08 -0.54 3.79
CA LYS A 8 -4.95 -1.18 2.80
C LYS A 8 -5.10 -0.34 1.53
N GLU A 9 -5.38 0.95 1.68
CA GLU A 9 -5.50 1.89 0.55
C GLU A 9 -4.20 1.95 -0.28
N LEU A 10 -3.03 1.94 0.38
CA LEU A 10 -1.74 1.89 -0.31
C LEU A 10 -1.53 0.58 -1.08
N HIS A 11 -2.00 -0.55 -0.54
CA HIS A 11 -1.93 -1.84 -1.21
C HIS A 11 -2.83 -1.87 -2.45
N GLU A 12 -4.06 -1.35 -2.34
CA GLU A 12 -4.99 -1.23 -3.49
C GLU A 12 -4.44 -0.28 -4.57
N ALA A 13 -3.86 0.85 -4.19
CA ALA A 13 -3.19 1.73 -5.15
C ALA A 13 -2.02 1.02 -5.86
N GLY A 14 -1.31 0.14 -5.15
CA GLY A 14 -0.29 -0.74 -5.73
C GLY A 14 -0.86 -1.73 -6.75
N ARG A 15 -2.02 -2.34 -6.46
CA ARG A 15 -2.73 -3.22 -7.40
C ARG A 15 -3.06 -2.48 -8.68
N GLU A 16 -3.69 -1.31 -8.58
CA GLU A 16 -4.05 -0.49 -9.73
C GLU A 16 -2.83 -0.08 -10.56
N ALA A 17 -1.71 0.25 -9.91
CA ALA A 17 -0.47 0.59 -10.60
C ALA A 17 0.08 -0.59 -11.40
N VAL A 18 0.02 -1.82 -10.85
CA VAL A 18 0.41 -3.05 -11.54
C VAL A 18 -0.50 -3.32 -12.74
N GLU A 19 -1.82 -3.27 -12.55
CA GLU A 19 -2.82 -3.50 -13.61
C GLU A 19 -2.68 -2.51 -14.77
N ARG A 20 -2.42 -1.23 -14.45
CA ARG A 20 -2.22 -0.16 -15.43
C ARG A 20 -0.81 -0.12 -16.01
N LYS A 21 0.08 -1.07 -15.64
CA LYS A 21 1.49 -1.09 -16.05
C LYS A 21 2.24 0.21 -15.73
N LYS A 22 1.87 0.88 -14.63
CA LYS A 22 2.48 2.12 -14.13
C LYS A 22 3.56 1.86 -13.07
N THR A 23 4.12 0.66 -13.03
CA THR A 23 5.20 0.30 -12.11
C THR A 23 6.56 0.46 -12.77
N VAL A 24 7.60 0.63 -11.96
CA VAL A 24 9.00 0.65 -12.45
C VAL A 24 9.32 -0.64 -13.20
N VAL A 25 8.88 -1.79 -12.70
CA VAL A 25 9.05 -3.10 -13.35
C VAL A 25 8.49 -3.10 -14.78
N ALA A 26 7.27 -2.56 -14.97
CA ALA A 26 6.67 -2.44 -16.29
C ALA A 26 7.46 -1.47 -17.20
N SER A 27 7.97 -0.35 -16.67
CA SER A 27 8.80 0.59 -17.45
C SER A 27 10.14 0.00 -17.90
N LEU A 28 10.67 -0.98 -17.17
CA LEU A 28 11.90 -1.70 -17.51
C LEU A 28 11.67 -2.85 -18.50
N GLY A 29 10.44 -3.04 -18.99
CA GLY A 29 10.08 -4.15 -19.87
C GLY A 29 10.14 -5.52 -19.20
N LEU A 30 10.27 -5.56 -17.86
CA LEU A 30 10.31 -6.80 -17.09
C LEU A 30 8.91 -7.37 -16.93
N LYS A 31 8.82 -8.69 -16.90
CA LYS A 31 7.57 -9.38 -16.67
C LYS A 31 7.06 -9.05 -15.26
N THR A 32 5.90 -8.40 -15.18
CA THR A 32 5.21 -8.19 -13.91
C THR A 32 4.80 -9.55 -13.33
N PRO A 33 4.83 -9.72 -12.00
CA PRO A 33 4.29 -10.93 -11.37
C PRO A 33 2.88 -11.23 -11.88
N ASN A 34 2.61 -12.49 -12.23
CA ASN A 34 1.34 -12.88 -12.87
C ASN A 34 0.11 -12.62 -11.97
N LYS A 35 0.28 -12.55 -10.65
CA LYS A 35 -0.81 -12.34 -9.70
C LYS A 35 -0.39 -11.33 -8.64
N PHE A 36 -1.16 -10.26 -8.52
CA PHE A 36 -1.12 -9.39 -7.37
C PHE A 36 -1.83 -10.10 -6.21
N LEU A 37 -1.22 -10.12 -5.03
CA LEU A 37 -1.84 -10.75 -3.86
C LEU A 37 -2.89 -9.82 -3.27
N GLU A 38 -4.08 -10.36 -2.96
CA GLU A 38 -5.10 -9.64 -2.21
C GLU A 38 -4.60 -9.34 -0.80
N TRP A 39 -5.16 -8.32 -0.14
CA TRP A 39 -4.71 -7.92 1.20
C TRP A 39 -4.73 -9.07 2.20
N ASP A 40 -5.79 -9.88 2.17
CA ASP A 40 -5.99 -10.99 3.11
C ASP A 40 -5.04 -12.17 2.84
N ASP A 41 -4.48 -12.26 1.62
CA ASP A 41 -3.49 -13.26 1.23
C ASP A 41 -2.05 -12.88 1.65
N LEU A 42 -1.84 -11.64 2.13
CA LEU A 42 -0.53 -11.19 2.58
C LEU A 42 -0.14 -11.80 3.94
N THR A 43 1.15 -12.10 4.10
CA THR A 43 1.71 -12.42 5.42
C THR A 43 1.68 -11.19 6.33
N GLU A 44 1.70 -11.39 7.65
CA GLU A 44 1.75 -10.26 8.59
C GLU A 44 3.01 -9.40 8.42
N GLU A 45 4.15 -10.00 8.04
CA GLU A 45 5.37 -9.25 7.73
C GLU A 45 5.17 -8.34 6.50
N GLN A 46 4.54 -8.85 5.44
CA GLN A 46 4.21 -8.05 4.26
C GLN A 46 3.25 -6.91 4.60
N LYS A 47 2.24 -7.17 5.44
CA LYS A 47 1.31 -6.13 5.93
C LYS A 47 2.04 -5.10 6.79
N ASP A 48 2.99 -5.51 7.62
CA ASP A 48 3.73 -4.57 8.47
C ASP A 48 4.59 -3.60 7.66
N GLY A 49 5.17 -4.04 6.53
CA GLY A 49 5.82 -3.13 5.58
C GLY A 49 4.89 -2.03 5.06
N ARG A 50 3.62 -2.36 4.77
CA ARG A 50 2.60 -1.37 4.34
C ARG A 50 2.19 -0.46 5.51
N ARG A 51 2.03 -1.01 6.72
CA ARG A 51 1.78 -0.23 7.94
C ARG A 51 2.92 0.73 8.24
N PHE A 52 4.17 0.33 8.01
CA PHE A 52 5.35 1.19 8.17
C PHE A 52 5.29 2.41 7.24
N ILE A 53 5.02 2.19 5.95
CA ILE A 53 4.84 3.27 4.97
C ILE A 53 3.67 4.17 5.39
N ALA A 54 2.52 3.59 5.76
CA ALA A 54 1.36 4.33 6.22
C ALA A 54 1.69 5.22 7.43
N ARG A 55 2.36 4.68 8.45
CA ARG A 55 2.83 5.46 9.62
C ARG A 55 3.73 6.62 9.20
N ARG A 56 4.66 6.38 8.28
CA ARG A 56 5.59 7.40 7.79
C ARG A 56 4.87 8.53 7.07
N LEU A 57 3.90 8.21 6.20
CA LEU A 57 3.10 9.20 5.48
C LEU A 57 2.25 10.04 6.43
N LEU A 58 1.55 9.42 7.38
CA LEU A 58 0.75 10.13 8.37
C LEU A 58 1.61 11.10 9.20
N HIS A 59 2.82 10.68 9.57
CA HIS A 59 3.77 11.52 10.27
C HIS A 59 4.25 12.71 9.42
N ILE A 60 4.68 12.48 8.17
CA ILE A 60 5.19 13.53 7.27
C ILE A 60 4.11 14.58 7.01
N PHE A 61 2.89 14.15 6.73
CA PHE A 61 1.77 15.06 6.42
C PHE A 61 1.04 15.58 7.66
N LYS A 62 1.52 15.25 8.87
CA LYS A 62 0.91 15.64 10.16
C LYS A 62 -0.59 15.32 10.22
N ILE A 63 -0.99 14.20 9.62
CA ILE A 63 -2.38 13.74 9.60
C ILE A 63 -2.63 12.99 10.90
N SER A 64 -3.40 13.60 11.80
CA SER A 64 -4.00 12.91 12.94
C SER A 64 -5.51 12.81 12.72
N LEU A 65 -6.11 11.69 13.14
CA LEU A 65 -7.56 11.66 13.32
C LEU A 65 -7.89 12.74 14.35
N LYS A 66 -8.55 13.83 13.94
CA LYS A 66 -9.29 14.63 14.92
C LYS A 66 -10.23 13.65 15.61
N LYS A 67 -10.10 13.50 16.93
CA LYS A 67 -11.16 12.87 17.72
C LYS A 67 -12.43 13.63 17.35
N ALA A 68 -13.41 12.97 16.77
CA ALA A 68 -14.77 13.47 16.81
C ALA A 68 -15.08 13.64 18.31
N GLN A 69 -15.21 14.90 18.74
CA GLN A 69 -15.75 15.22 20.05
C GLN A 69 -17.23 14.93 20.08
#